data_AF-A0A450ZMW7-F1
#
_entry.id   AF-A0A450ZMW7-F1
#
_cell.length_a   1.000
_cell.length_b   1.000
_cell.length_c   1.000
_cell.angle_alpha   90.00
_cell.angle_beta   90.00
_cell.angle_gamma   90.00
#
_symmetry.space_group_name_H-M   'P 1'
#
loop_
_entity.id
_entity.type
_entity.pdbx_description
1 polymer ?
#
loop_
_entity_poly.entity_id
_entity_poly.type
_entity_poly.pdbx_seq_one_letter_code
_entity_poly.pdbx_strand_id
1 'polypeptide(L)'
;MRKYIEENSLKSSDEAWLVVDKDKWRDDQLIELHRWSQEADNYGLALSNPKFEYWLLLHFEEGTGVANSRDCTKRLQRHLPGYEKGIDSRKITREMISKAIERAKRRDTPPCTDWPRTTGTTVYKLVEHIQKAETSVTP
;
A
#
# COMPACT_ATOMS: atom_id res chain seq x y z
N MET A 1 -5.73 4.61 -16.39
CA MET A 1 -4.30 4.20 -16.37
C MET A 1 -3.74 4.00 -17.77
N ARG A 2 -4.22 3.03 -18.57
CA ARG A 2 -3.76 2.82 -19.97
C ARG A 2 -3.68 4.10 -20.79
N LYS A 3 -4.81 4.81 -20.92
CA LYS A 3 -4.90 6.11 -21.61
C LYS A 3 -3.87 7.13 -21.10
N TYR A 4 -3.66 7.22 -19.79
CA TYR A 4 -2.68 8.14 -19.21
C TYR A 4 -1.24 7.76 -19.60
N ILE A 5 -0.91 6.47 -19.57
CA ILE A 5 0.42 5.97 -19.96
C ILE A 5 0.66 6.17 -21.46
N GLU A 6 -0.34 5.90 -22.30
CA GLU A 6 -0.28 6.15 -23.75
C GLU A 6 -0.05 7.64 -24.06
N GLU A 7 -0.74 8.54 -23.34
CA GLU A 7 -0.64 9.98 -23.55
C GLU A 7 0.66 10.60 -23.00
N ASN A 8 1.19 10.07 -21.89
CA ASN A 8 2.32 10.68 -21.18
C ASN A 8 3.66 9.97 -21.43
N SER A 9 3.64 8.72 -21.89
CA SER A 9 4.80 7.84 -22.09
C SER A 9 5.72 7.74 -20.86
N LEU A 10 5.79 6.57 -20.24
CA LEU A 10 6.72 6.33 -19.14
C LEU A 10 8.16 6.30 -19.66
N LYS A 11 9.08 6.96 -18.94
CA LYS A 11 10.51 6.76 -19.16
C LYS A 11 10.92 5.37 -18.69
N SER A 12 12.09 4.89 -19.14
CA SER A 12 12.63 3.59 -18.70
C SER A 12 12.89 3.50 -17.19
N SER A 13 13.02 4.63 -16.51
CA SER A 13 13.18 4.72 -15.04
C SER A 13 11.86 4.81 -14.27
N ASP A 14 10.73 4.98 -14.96
CA ASP A 14 9.45 5.24 -14.29
C ASP A 14 8.73 3.93 -13.99
N GLU A 15 8.05 3.88 -12.85
CA GLU A 15 7.15 2.79 -12.48
C GLU A 15 5.71 3.30 -12.38
N ALA A 16 4.75 2.46 -12.77
CA ALA A 16 3.33 2.77 -12.76
C ALA A 16 2.59 1.88 -11.75
N TRP A 17 2.10 2.48 -10.66
CA TRP A 17 1.46 1.74 -9.58
C TRP A 17 -0.02 2.10 -9.39
N LEU A 18 -0.84 1.09 -9.17
CA LEU A 18 -2.19 1.24 -8.65
C LEU A 18 -2.20 1.00 -7.14
N VAL A 19 -2.82 1.90 -6.39
CA VAL A 19 -3.04 1.75 -4.93
C VAL A 19 -4.53 1.72 -4.65
N VAL A 20 -5.04 0.63 -4.09
CA VAL A 20 -6.48 0.43 -3.93
C VAL A 20 -6.87 -0.09 -2.54
N ASP A 21 -8.08 0.26 -2.11
CA ASP A 21 -8.71 -0.25 -0.89
C ASP A 21 -9.54 -1.50 -1.21
N LYS A 22 -9.48 -2.55 -0.37
CA LYS A 22 -10.32 -3.73 -0.59
C LYS A 22 -11.81 -3.42 -0.49
N ASP A 23 -12.20 -2.55 0.46
CA ASP A 23 -13.61 -2.28 0.77
C ASP A 23 -14.37 -1.51 -0.33
N LYS A 24 -13.68 -0.97 -1.34
CA LYS A 24 -14.28 -0.28 -2.48
C LYS A 24 -14.37 -1.11 -3.76
N TRP A 25 -13.77 -2.29 -3.80
CA TRP A 25 -13.59 -3.06 -5.03
C TRP A 25 -14.03 -4.52 -4.86
N ARG A 26 -14.79 -5.02 -5.83
CA ARG A 26 -15.15 -6.43 -5.92
C ARG A 26 -13.96 -7.25 -6.44
N ASP A 27 -13.96 -8.54 -6.16
CA ASP A 27 -12.85 -9.44 -6.49
C ASP A 27 -12.64 -9.58 -8.01
N ASP A 28 -13.71 -9.58 -8.81
CA ASP A 28 -13.63 -9.57 -10.28
C ASP A 28 -12.87 -8.35 -10.80
N GLN A 29 -13.14 -7.17 -10.23
CA GLN A 29 -12.44 -5.95 -10.61
C GLN A 29 -10.97 -5.98 -10.15
N LEU A 30 -10.67 -6.54 -8.97
CA LEU A 30 -9.29 -6.68 -8.49
C LEU A 30 -8.47 -7.65 -9.35
N ILE A 31 -9.09 -8.71 -9.86
CA ILE A 31 -8.46 -9.62 -10.83
C ILE A 31 -8.05 -8.84 -12.09
N GLU A 32 -8.88 -7.93 -12.59
CA GLU A 32 -8.54 -7.09 -13.74
C GLU A 32 -7.38 -6.15 -13.45
N LEU A 33 -7.36 -5.50 -12.27
CA LEU A 33 -6.25 -4.64 -11.86
C LEU A 33 -4.94 -5.40 -11.70
N HIS A 34 -5.01 -6.62 -11.15
CA HIS A 34 -3.83 -7.48 -11.03
C HIS A 34 -3.33 -7.93 -12.39
N ARG A 35 -4.20 -8.36 -13.30
CA ARG A 35 -3.81 -8.67 -14.68
C ARG A 35 -3.11 -7.50 -15.35
N TRP A 36 -3.67 -6.29 -15.22
CA TRP A 36 -3.03 -5.08 -15.74
C TRP A 36 -1.63 -4.86 -15.15
N SER A 37 -1.45 -5.10 -13.84
CA SER A 37 -0.13 -4.96 -13.20
C SER A 37 0.92 -5.96 -13.70
N GLN A 38 0.52 -7.02 -14.40
CA GLN A 38 1.43 -8.03 -14.96
C GLN A 38 1.78 -7.76 -16.44
N GLU A 39 1.25 -6.69 -17.03
CA GLU A 39 1.47 -6.40 -18.47
C GLU A 39 2.84 -5.81 -18.77
N ALA A 40 3.53 -5.28 -17.76
CA ALA A 40 4.89 -4.77 -17.87
C ALA A 40 5.63 -4.90 -16.53
N ASP A 41 6.94 -5.10 -16.59
CA ASP A 41 7.77 -5.31 -15.39
C ASP A 41 7.85 -4.09 -14.47
N ASN A 42 7.56 -2.89 -14.99
CA ASN A 42 7.53 -1.64 -14.23
C ASN A 42 6.12 -1.25 -13.77
N TYR A 43 5.13 -2.15 -13.89
CA TYR A 43 3.78 -1.93 -13.37
C TYR A 43 3.60 -2.65 -12.04
N GLY A 44 2.79 -2.06 -11.16
CA GLY A 44 2.56 -2.62 -9.83
C GLY A 44 1.16 -2.41 -9.31
N LEU A 45 0.76 -3.30 -8.40
CA LEU A 45 -0.49 -3.21 -7.65
C LEU A 45 -0.18 -3.29 -6.15
N ALA A 46 -0.60 -2.28 -5.42
CA ALA A 46 -0.61 -2.24 -3.98
C ALA A 46 -2.06 -2.19 -3.48
N LEU A 47 -2.40 -3.05 -2.53
CA LEU A 47 -3.74 -3.14 -1.97
C LEU A 47 -3.68 -3.18 -0.45
N SER A 48 -4.62 -2.50 0.21
CA SER A 48 -4.84 -2.62 1.65
C SER A 48 -6.21 -3.18 1.96
N ASN A 49 -6.26 -4.20 2.82
CA ASN A 49 -7.47 -4.88 3.29
C ASN A 49 -7.56 -4.71 4.81
N PRO A 50 -8.58 -4.01 5.35
CA PRO A 50 -9.80 -3.56 4.64
C PRO A 50 -9.61 -2.33 3.74
N LYS A 51 -8.68 -1.43 4.08
CA LYS A 51 -8.47 -0.13 3.39
C LYS A 51 -7.12 0.48 3.77
N PHE A 52 -6.74 1.58 3.12
CA PHE A 52 -5.45 2.23 3.25
C PHE A 52 -5.10 2.63 4.70
N GLU A 53 -6.09 2.96 5.52
CA GLU A 53 -5.88 3.24 6.94
C GLU A 53 -5.24 2.06 7.70
N TYR A 54 -5.35 0.83 7.19
CA TYR A 54 -4.62 -0.30 7.76
C TYR A 54 -3.12 -0.13 7.59
N TRP A 55 -2.64 0.27 6.41
CA TRP A 55 -1.24 0.61 6.18
C TRP A 55 -0.77 1.75 7.09
N LEU A 56 -1.58 2.79 7.26
CA LEU A 56 -1.27 3.89 8.19
C LEU A 56 -1.18 3.40 9.64
N LEU A 57 -2.09 2.52 10.07
CA LEU A 57 -2.09 1.96 11.42
C LEU A 57 -0.79 1.20 11.73
N LEU A 58 -0.24 0.48 10.74
CA LEU A 58 1.00 -0.28 10.89
C LEU A 58 2.23 0.59 11.20
N HIS A 59 2.17 1.91 11.02
CA HIS A 59 3.25 2.81 11.43
C HIS A 59 3.33 2.97 12.95
N PHE A 60 2.20 2.84 13.65
CA PHE A 60 2.10 3.08 15.09
C PHE A 60 2.10 1.78 15.90
N GLU A 61 1.47 0.73 15.37
CA GLU A 61 1.25 -0.52 16.11
C GLU A 61 1.25 -1.75 15.20
N GLU A 62 1.13 -2.93 15.81
CA GLU A 62 1.14 -4.21 15.10
C GLU A 62 -0.06 -4.41 14.16
N GLY A 63 -1.22 -3.82 14.42
CA GLY A 63 -2.42 -4.08 13.61
C GLY A 63 -3.00 -5.51 13.73
N THR A 64 -2.51 -6.31 14.67
CA THR A 64 -3.09 -7.64 14.99
C THR A 64 -4.52 -7.49 15.52
N GLY A 65 -5.42 -8.36 15.06
CA GLY A 65 -6.80 -8.39 15.52
C GLY A 65 -7.69 -7.28 14.97
N VAL A 66 -7.24 -6.53 13.95
CA VAL A 66 -8.12 -5.60 13.23
C VAL A 66 -9.20 -6.39 12.50
N ALA A 67 -10.43 -6.29 13.01
CA ALA A 67 -11.54 -7.13 12.57
C ALA A 67 -12.22 -6.62 11.29
N ASN A 68 -12.32 -5.30 11.12
CA ASN A 68 -13.02 -4.67 10.00
C ASN A 68 -12.61 -3.20 9.81
N SER A 69 -13.14 -2.57 8.75
CA SER A 69 -12.88 -1.18 8.37
C SER A 69 -13.16 -0.17 9.50
N ARG A 70 -14.21 -0.39 10.30
CA ARG A 70 -14.57 0.49 11.43
C ARG A 70 -13.58 0.38 12.57
N ASP A 71 -13.19 -0.84 12.94
CA ASP A 71 -12.17 -1.08 13.97
C ASP A 71 -10.81 -0.47 13.58
N CYS A 72 -10.42 -0.65 12.31
CA CYS A 72 -9.21 -0.05 11.76
C CYS A 72 -9.19 1.48 11.95
N THR A 73 -10.27 2.18 11.57
CA THR A 73 -10.38 3.64 11.75
C THR A 73 -10.35 4.02 13.23
N LYS A 74 -11.09 3.32 14.08
CA LYS A 74 -11.14 3.60 15.52
C LYS A 74 -9.76 3.49 16.16
N ARG A 75 -8.98 2.46 15.80
CA ARG A 75 -7.61 2.28 16.30
C ARG A 75 -6.67 3.34 15.76
N LEU A 76 -6.75 3.67 14.47
CA LEU A 76 -5.94 4.73 13.88
C LEU A 76 -6.20 6.09 14.56
N GLN A 77 -7.46 6.42 14.86
CA GLN A 77 -7.83 7.66 15.53
C GLN A 77 -7.27 7.79 16.96
N ARG A 78 -6.88 6.69 17.63
CA ARG A 78 -6.18 6.77 18.92
C ARG A 78 -4.76 7.29 18.78
N HIS A 79 -4.10 6.98 17.67
CA HIS A 79 -2.74 7.44 17.36
C HIS A 79 -2.75 8.79 16.62
N LEU A 80 -3.81 9.04 15.84
CA LEU A 80 -4.03 10.27 15.08
C LEU A 80 -5.42 10.86 15.39
N PRO A 81 -5.59 11.51 16.55
CA PRO A 81 -6.84 12.20 16.88
C PRO A 81 -7.19 13.24 15.80
N GLY A 82 -8.44 13.22 15.33
CA GLY A 82 -8.93 14.10 14.26
C GLY A 82 -8.59 13.65 12.83
N TYR A 83 -8.14 12.41 12.63
CA TYR A 83 -7.97 11.88 11.28
C TYR A 83 -9.32 11.74 10.57
N GLU A 84 -9.50 12.50 9.47
CA GLU A 84 -10.65 12.38 8.56
C GLU A 84 -10.22 11.79 7.20
N LYS A 85 -9.36 12.48 6.44
CA LYS A 85 -8.68 11.97 5.22
C LYS A 85 -7.45 12.82 4.86
N GLY A 86 -6.45 12.77 5.71
CA GLY A 86 -5.21 13.49 5.51
C GLY A 86 -4.29 13.25 6.69
N ILE A 87 -3.00 13.08 6.42
CA ILE A 87 -1.99 12.96 7.45
C ILE A 87 -0.95 14.04 7.21
N ASP A 88 -0.63 14.76 8.28
CA ASP A 88 0.57 15.59 8.29
C ASP A 88 1.77 14.65 8.21
N SER A 89 2.51 14.69 7.10
CA SER A 89 3.64 13.79 6.85
C SER A 89 4.70 13.87 7.95
N ARG A 90 4.78 14.99 8.68
CA ARG A 90 5.68 15.17 9.84
C ARG A 90 5.35 14.23 11.00
N LYS A 91 4.15 13.65 11.04
CA LYS A 91 3.74 12.66 12.05
C LYS A 91 4.23 11.24 11.75
N ILE A 92 4.82 11.01 10.58
CA ILE A 92 5.35 9.70 10.16
C ILE A 92 6.87 9.81 9.97
N THR A 93 7.64 9.12 10.80
CA THR A 93 9.11 9.11 10.72
C THR A 93 9.61 7.97 9.83
N ARG A 94 10.86 8.04 9.35
CA ARG A 94 11.51 6.93 8.61
C ARG A 94 11.55 5.63 9.40
N GLU A 95 11.73 5.72 10.73
CA GLU A 95 11.69 4.55 11.62
C GLU A 95 10.29 3.90 11.63
N MET A 96 9.24 4.71 11.70
CA MET A 96 7.86 4.20 11.66
C MET A 96 7.52 3.55 10.32
N ILE A 97 8.02 4.10 9.21
CA ILE A 97 7.89 3.49 7.89
C ILE A 97 8.58 2.12 7.86
N SER A 98 9.80 2.04 8.39
CA SER A 98 10.56 0.78 8.46
C SER A 98 9.81 -0.28 9.29
N LYS A 99 9.24 0.11 10.44
CA LYS A 99 8.39 -0.76 11.26
C LYS A 99 7.12 -1.19 10.53
N ALA A 100 6.47 -0.29 9.79
CA ALA A 100 5.27 -0.61 9.01
C ALA A 100 5.57 -1.64 7.92
N ILE A 101 6.70 -1.50 7.20
CA ILE A 101 7.18 -2.48 6.21
C ILE A 101 7.37 -3.84 6.89
N GLU A 102 8.10 -3.90 8.00
CA GLU A 102 8.36 -5.15 8.72
C GLU A 102 7.06 -5.84 9.16
N ARG A 103 6.14 -5.07 9.77
CA ARG A 103 4.84 -5.55 10.24
C ARG A 103 3.97 -6.06 9.09
N ALA A 104 3.99 -5.39 7.95
CA ALA A 104 3.24 -5.83 6.77
C ALA A 104 3.84 -7.13 6.19
N LYS A 105 5.16 -7.21 6.02
CA LYS A 105 5.86 -8.40 5.50
C LYS A 105 5.61 -9.64 6.36
N ARG A 106 5.65 -9.49 7.69
CA ARG A 106 5.37 -10.59 8.62
C ARG A 106 3.96 -11.18 8.45
N ARG A 107 3.00 -10.36 8.00
CA ARG A 107 1.61 -10.77 7.77
C ARG A 107 1.36 -11.25 6.35
N ASP A 108 2.29 -10.98 5.44
CA ASP A 108 2.28 -11.41 4.05
C ASP A 108 3.26 -12.59 3.88
N THR A 109 2.99 -13.71 4.57
CA THR A 109 3.85 -14.90 4.58
C THR A 109 3.04 -16.17 4.29
N PRO A 110 3.29 -16.88 3.17
CA PRO A 110 4.17 -16.47 2.08
C PRO A 110 3.68 -15.16 1.42
N PRO A 111 4.56 -14.34 0.84
CA PRO A 111 4.16 -13.11 0.18
C PRO A 111 3.12 -13.38 -0.91
N CYS A 112 1.95 -12.76 -0.83
CA CYS A 112 0.93 -12.89 -1.85
C CYS A 112 1.42 -12.26 -3.16
N THR A 113 1.09 -12.87 -4.30
CA THR A 113 1.46 -12.35 -5.62
C THR A 113 0.51 -11.25 -6.11
N ASP A 114 -0.66 -11.13 -5.49
CA ASP A 114 -1.75 -10.25 -5.89
C ASP A 114 -2.16 -9.31 -4.75
N TRP A 115 -3.03 -9.76 -3.83
CA TRP A 115 -3.49 -9.00 -2.67
C TRP A 115 -3.97 -9.91 -1.52
N PRO A 116 -3.94 -9.42 -0.27
CA PRO A 116 -4.34 -10.22 0.88
C PRO A 116 -5.86 -10.46 0.91
N ARG A 117 -6.27 -11.72 1.02
CA ARG A 117 -7.69 -12.11 1.15
C ARG A 117 -8.26 -11.83 2.55
N THR A 118 -7.40 -11.83 3.56
CA THR A 118 -7.72 -11.41 4.94
C THR A 118 -7.13 -10.03 5.23
N THR A 119 -7.33 -9.50 6.44
CA THR A 119 -6.70 -8.25 6.89
C THR A 119 -5.19 -8.26 6.65
N GLY A 120 -4.69 -7.27 5.90
CA GLY A 120 -3.30 -7.23 5.42
C GLY A 120 -3.07 -6.11 4.43
N THR A 121 -1.83 -5.88 4.01
CA THR A 121 -1.51 -4.89 2.97
C THR A 121 -0.25 -5.24 2.18
N THR A 122 -0.26 -4.97 0.87
CA THR A 122 0.91 -5.06 -0.02
C THR A 122 1.54 -3.69 -0.31
N VAL A 123 1.07 -2.62 0.32
CA VAL A 123 1.61 -1.25 0.14
C VAL A 123 3.10 -1.18 0.49
N TYR A 124 3.59 -2.05 1.38
CA TYR A 124 5.02 -2.13 1.69
C TYR A 124 5.89 -2.40 0.45
N LYS A 125 5.39 -3.14 -0.56
CA LYS A 125 6.14 -3.42 -1.79
C LYS A 125 6.38 -2.14 -2.58
N LEU A 126 5.35 -1.31 -2.75
CA LEU A 126 5.47 0.01 -3.36
C LEU A 126 6.48 0.87 -2.59
N VAL A 127 6.41 0.90 -1.26
CA VAL A 127 7.33 1.71 -0.46
C VAL A 127 8.78 1.22 -0.57
N GLU A 128 9.01 -0.10 -0.61
CA GLU A 128 10.35 -0.66 -0.85
C GLU A 128 10.89 -0.25 -2.24
N HIS A 129 10.04 -0.19 -3.27
CA HIS A 129 10.43 0.30 -4.60
C HIS A 129 10.81 1.80 -4.57
N ILE A 130 10.01 2.63 -3.89
CA ILE A 130 10.32 4.06 -3.70
C ILE A 130 11.69 4.22 -3.00
N GLN A 131 11.94 3.47 -1.93
CA GLN A 131 13.21 3.55 -1.19
C GLN A 131 14.42 3.08 -2.02
N LYS A 132 14.25 2.03 -2.83
CA LYS A 132 15.28 1.58 -3.77
C LYS A 132 15.59 2.65 -4.82
N ALA A 133 14.56 3.30 -5.36
CA ALA A 133 14.72 4.38 -6.31
C ALA A 133 15.45 5.60 -5.69
N GLU A 134 15.10 6.01 -4.46
CA GLU A 134 15.81 7.07 -3.73
C GLU A 134 17.30 6.76 -3.55
N THR A 135 17.63 5.51 -3.21
CA THR A 135 19.02 5.09 -2.98
C THR A 135 19.83 5.03 -4.27
N SER A 136 19.19 4.68 -5.40
CA SER A 136 19.85 4.55 -6.71
C SER A 136 20.14 5.90 -7.39
N VAL A 137 19.57 7.00 -6.88
CA VAL A 137 19.74 8.36 -7.41
C VAL A 137 20.88 9.12 -6.70
N THR A 138 21.44 8.58 -5.62
CA THR A 138 22.55 9.21 -4.89
C THR A 138 23.89 8.71 -5.48
N PRO A 139 24.75 9.59 -6.06
CA PRO A 139 26.05 9.20 -6.59
C PRO A 139 27.06 8.81 -5.50
#